data_AF-A0A2A4J7A0-F1
#
_entry.id   AF-A0A2A4J7A0-F1
#
_cell.length_a   1.000
_cell.length_b   1.000
_cell.length_c   1.000
_cell.angle_alpha   90.00
_cell.angle_beta   90.00
_cell.angle_gamma   90.00
#
_symmetry.space_group_name_H-M   'P 1'
#
loop_
_entity.id
_entity.type
_entity.pdbx_description
1 polymer ?
#
loop_
_entity_poly.entity_id
_entity_poly.type
_entity_poly.pdbx_seq_one_letter_code
_entity_poly.pdbx_strand_id
1 'polypeptide(L)'
;MSVISHVVVFFVLCVALYKADDLLLGSTTNGQLGYQETVKLSSVPLKTRTKNVFYNSNNTKIIKGIIATDMDKTSTKPTLTAGGVGSSFVNIRFKSDKG
;
A
#
# COMPACT_ATOMS: atom_id res chain seq x y z
N MET A 1 -41.00 15.04 2.22
CA MET A 1 -40.14 13.84 2.32
C MET A 1 -38.74 14.07 1.74
N SER A 2 -38.06 15.19 2.06
CA SER A 2 -36.81 15.55 1.36
C SER A 2 -35.58 15.51 2.26
N VAL A 3 -35.65 16.08 3.46
CA VAL A 3 -34.46 16.34 4.30
C VAL A 3 -33.78 15.06 4.80
N ILE A 4 -34.55 14.07 5.25
CA ILE A 4 -34.01 12.78 5.74
C ILE A 4 -33.29 12.02 4.62
N SER A 5 -33.84 12.03 3.40
CA SER A 5 -33.21 11.39 2.24
C SER A 5 -31.89 12.06 1.87
N HIS A 6 -31.80 13.39 1.93
CA HIS A 6 -30.56 14.11 1.64
C HIS A 6 -29.47 13.86 2.70
N VAL A 7 -29.85 13.76 3.98
CA VAL A 7 -28.91 13.44 5.07
C VAL A 7 -28.37 12.02 4.92
N VAL A 8 -29.21 11.05 4.56
CA VAL A 8 -28.78 9.67 4.34
C VAL A 8 -27.84 9.57 3.13
N VAL A 9 -28.16 10.25 2.02
CA VAL A 9 -27.28 10.28 0.83
C VAL A 9 -25.93 10.93 1.15
N PHE A 10 -25.92 12.02 1.92
CA PHE A 10 -24.68 12.70 2.33
C PHE A 10 -23.82 11.80 3.22
N PHE A 11 -24.43 11.05 4.15
CA PHE A 11 -23.72 10.11 5.01
C PHE A 11 -23.12 8.94 4.22
N VAL A 12 -23.87 8.40 3.24
CA VAL A 12 -23.36 7.34 2.34
C VAL A 12 -22.20 7.86 1.48
N LEU A 13 -22.26 9.10 1.02
CA LEU A 13 -21.19 9.74 0.26
C LEU A 13 -19.91 9.92 1.10
N CYS A 14 -20.04 10.29 2.37
CA CYS A 14 -18.92 10.42 3.30
C CYS A 14 -18.22 9.08 3.60
N VAL A 15 -18.98 7.98 3.69
CA VAL A 15 -18.40 6.63 3.91
C VAL A 15 -17.68 6.11 2.64
N ALA A 16 -18.08 6.58 1.45
CA ALA A 16 -17.45 6.19 0.18
C ALA A 16 -16.08 6.86 -0.07
N LEU A 17 -15.72 7.90 0.70
CA LEU A 17 -14.42 8.57 0.61
C LEU A 17 -13.37 7.88 1.48
N TYR A 18 -13.25 6.57 1.35
CA TYR A 18 -12.11 5.87 1.95
C TYR A 18 -10.87 6.17 1.09
N LYS A 19 -9.78 6.60 1.72
CA LYS A 19 -8.50 6.84 1.05
C LYS A 19 -7.59 5.65 1.29
N ALA A 20 -7.18 5.01 0.21
CA ALA A 20 -6.05 4.07 0.22
C ALA A 20 -4.77 4.85 -0.07
N ASP A 21 -3.72 4.56 0.69
CA ASP A 21 -2.41 5.19 0.50
C ASP A 21 -1.54 4.28 -0.36
N ASP A 22 -1.39 4.64 -1.64
CA ASP A 22 -0.48 3.97 -2.57
C ASP A 22 0.94 4.54 -2.44
N LEU A 23 1.95 3.67 -2.53
CA LEU A 23 3.36 4.07 -2.56
C LEU A 23 3.94 3.79 -3.96
N LEU A 24 4.24 4.87 -4.67
CA LEU A 24 4.91 4.87 -5.96
C LEU A 24 6.24 5.60 -5.83
N LEU A 25 7.34 4.90 -6.08
CA LEU A 25 8.68 5.47 -6.02
C LEU A 25 9.44 5.12 -7.30
N GLY A 26 10.10 6.11 -7.90
CA GLY A 26 10.93 5.93 -9.09
C GLY A 26 10.14 5.81 -10.39
N SER A 27 10.78 5.25 -11.42
CA SER A 27 10.17 5.07 -12.74
C SER A 27 10.19 3.61 -13.16
N THR A 28 9.06 3.12 -13.66
CA THR A 28 8.93 1.78 -14.24
C THR A 28 9.22 1.74 -15.73
N THR A 29 9.54 2.87 -16.36
CA THR A 29 9.85 2.95 -17.79
C THR A 29 11.09 2.12 -18.11
N ASN A 30 10.96 1.16 -19.03
CA ASN A 30 12.04 0.23 -19.42
C ASN A 30 12.67 -0.54 -18.23
N GLY A 31 11.85 -0.83 -17.21
CA GLY A 31 12.20 -1.72 -16.10
C GLY A 31 11.72 -3.15 -16.38
N GLN A 32 12.55 -4.13 -16.05
CA GLN A 32 12.12 -5.53 -15.98
C GLN A 32 11.47 -5.79 -14.61
N LEU A 33 10.35 -6.52 -14.58
CA LEU A 33 9.75 -6.96 -13.32
C LEU A 33 10.74 -7.88 -12.59
N GLY A 34 11.30 -7.40 -11.47
CA GLY A 34 12.29 -8.15 -10.69
C GLY A 34 11.68 -8.97 -9.54
N TYR A 35 10.57 -8.50 -8.97
CA TYR A 35 9.92 -9.13 -7.82
C TYR A 35 8.47 -8.63 -7.70
N GLN A 36 7.56 -9.55 -7.36
CA GLN A 36 6.16 -9.25 -7.10
C GLN A 36 5.67 -10.16 -5.99
N GLU A 37 5.15 -9.59 -4.90
CA GLU A 37 4.50 -10.33 -3.81
C GLU A 37 3.15 -9.69 -3.51
N THR A 38 2.11 -10.51 -3.36
CA THR A 38 0.82 -10.07 -2.82
C THR A 38 0.80 -10.28 -1.32
N VAL A 39 0.78 -9.18 -0.56
CA VAL A 39 0.80 -9.21 0.90
C VAL A 39 -0.62 -9.17 1.45
N LYS A 40 -1.10 -10.29 1.98
CA LYS A 40 -2.39 -10.34 2.69
C LYS A 40 -2.20 -10.07 4.17
N LEU A 41 -2.91 -9.08 4.71
CA LEU A 41 -2.97 -8.79 6.14
C LEU A 41 -4.39 -9.13 6.62
N SER A 42 -4.50 -10.03 7.59
CA SER A 42 -5.79 -10.30 8.23
C SER A 42 -6.15 -9.16 9.17
N SER A 43 -7.34 -8.59 8.97
CA SER A 43 -7.90 -7.58 9.87
C SER A 43 -8.45 -8.25 11.11
N VAL A 44 -7.81 -8.04 12.26
CA VAL A 44 -8.32 -8.44 13.57
C VAL A 44 -8.74 -7.17 14.30
N PRO A 45 -10.00 -7.07 14.77
CA PRO A 45 -10.46 -5.87 15.48
C PRO A 45 -9.53 -5.57 16.67
N LEU A 46 -9.18 -4.30 16.85
CA LEU A 46 -8.30 -3.77 17.91
C LEU A 46 -6.81 -4.16 17.87
N LYS A 47 -6.32 -4.91 16.86
CA LYS A 47 -4.90 -5.31 16.82
C LYS A 47 -4.24 -5.06 15.46
N THR A 48 -3.41 -4.01 15.39
CA THR A 48 -2.59 -3.73 14.20
C THR A 48 -1.60 -4.88 13.93
N ARG A 49 -1.39 -5.18 12.65
CA ARG A 49 -0.32 -6.08 12.19
C ARG A 49 0.64 -5.31 11.30
N THR A 50 1.89 -5.71 11.38
CA THR A 50 2.97 -5.20 10.55
C THR A 50 3.60 -6.38 9.84
N LYS A 51 3.75 -6.32 8.52
CA LYS A 51 4.51 -7.28 7.74
C LYS A 51 5.62 -6.55 6.99
N ASN A 52 6.83 -7.09 7.07
CA ASN A 52 7.99 -6.57 6.35
C ASN A 52 8.26 -7.49 5.16
N VAL A 53 8.40 -6.88 3.98
CA VAL A 53 8.83 -7.54 2.75
C VAL A 53 10.21 -7.01 2.42
N PHE A 54 11.17 -7.93 2.37
CA PHE A 54 12.55 -7.62 2.02
C PHE A 54 12.88 -8.22 0.66
N TYR A 55 13.39 -7.38 -0.23
CA TYR A 55 13.90 -7.80 -1.52
C TYR A 55 15.37 -7.39 -1.64
N ASN A 56 16.19 -8.31 -2.14
CA ASN A 56 17.59 -8.06 -2.47
C ASN A 56 17.88 -8.64 -3.85
N SER A 57 18.47 -7.82 -4.72
CA SER A 57 18.93 -8.26 -6.03
C SER A 57 20.34 -8.83 -5.94
N ASN A 58 20.45 -10.16 -6.06
CA ASN A 58 21.73 -10.86 -6.03
C ASN A 58 22.67 -10.47 -7.18
N ASN A 59 22.13 -9.95 -8.30
CA ASN A 59 22.89 -9.66 -9.52
C ASN A 59 23.24 -8.18 -9.70
N THR A 60 23.41 -7.43 -8.60
CA THR A 60 23.77 -5.99 -8.63
C THR A 60 22.80 -5.09 -9.41
N LYS A 61 21.62 -5.60 -9.79
CA LYS A 61 20.63 -4.83 -10.54
C LYS A 61 20.06 -3.75 -9.63
N ILE A 62 20.12 -2.52 -10.10
CA ILE A 62 19.59 -1.37 -9.39
C ILE A 62 18.07 -1.37 -9.53
N ILE A 63 17.38 -1.16 -8.40
CA ILE A 63 15.93 -1.00 -8.38
C ILE A 63 15.58 0.36 -9.02
N LYS A 64 14.86 0.33 -10.13
CA LYS A 64 14.42 1.54 -10.87
C LYS A 64 13.10 2.12 -10.38
N GLY A 65 12.22 1.25 -9.87
CA GLY A 65 10.91 1.65 -9.38
C GLY A 65 10.33 0.64 -8.41
N ILE A 66 9.53 1.13 -7.48
CA ILE A 66 8.82 0.36 -6.47
C ILE A 66 7.37 0.81 -6.50
N ILE A 67 6.47 -0.17 -6.61
CA ILE A 67 5.03 0.04 -6.59
C ILE A 67 4.47 -0.83 -5.47
N ALA A 68 3.83 -0.20 -4.50
CA ALA A 68 3.03 -0.87 -3.48
C ALA A 68 1.65 -0.22 -3.51
N THR A 69 0.70 -0.93 -4.11
CA THR A 69 -0.68 -0.49 -4.29
C THR A 69 -1.58 -1.32 -3.38
N ASP A 70 -2.52 -0.66 -2.71
CA ASP A 70 -3.54 -1.35 -1.94
C ASP A 70 -4.74 -1.72 -2.84
N MET A 71 -4.89 -3.02 -3.10
CA MET A 71 -5.96 -3.55 -3.97
C MET A 71 -7.32 -3.57 -3.28
N ASP A 72 -7.34 -3.94 -2.00
CA ASP A 72 -8.55 -3.98 -1.18
C ASP A 72 -8.93 -2.60 -0.66
N LYS A 73 -8.06 -1.63 -0.97
CA LYS A 73 -8.34 -0.21 -0.85
C LYS A 73 -8.64 0.11 0.63
N THR A 74 -7.85 -0.51 1.50
CA THR A 74 -7.90 -0.35 2.95
C THR A 74 -7.07 0.87 3.36
N SER A 75 -7.14 1.27 4.64
CA SER A 75 -6.27 2.33 5.19
C SER A 75 -4.84 1.81 5.48
N THR A 76 -4.38 0.78 4.77
CA THR A 76 -3.05 0.19 4.95
C THR A 76 -2.01 1.15 4.38
N LYS A 77 -0.97 1.43 5.18
CA LYS A 77 0.11 2.34 4.77
C LYS A 77 1.39 1.55 4.50
N PRO A 78 1.79 1.38 3.22
CA PRO A 78 3.11 0.91 2.88
C PRO A 78 4.16 1.97 3.20
N THR A 79 5.24 1.60 3.87
CA THR A 79 6.36 2.51 4.20
C THR A 79 7.67 1.84 3.89
N LEU A 80 8.55 2.54 3.19
CA LEU A 80 9.92 2.08 2.97
C LEU A 80 10.75 2.30 4.24
N THR A 81 11.32 1.23 4.78
CA THR A 81 12.12 1.29 6.02
C THR A 81 13.62 1.23 5.77
N ALA A 82 14.06 0.66 4.63
CA ALA A 82 15.47 0.63 4.25
C ALA A 82 15.63 0.44 2.73
N GLY A 83 16.75 0.91 2.18
CA GLY A 83 17.09 0.78 0.76
C GLY A 83 16.23 1.68 -0.14
N GLY A 84 15.87 1.19 -1.33
CA GLY A 84 14.93 1.85 -2.23
C GLY A 84 15.40 2.00 -3.66
N VAL A 85 14.80 2.95 -4.38
CA VAL A 85 15.18 3.26 -5.77
C VAL A 85 16.63 3.74 -5.80
N GLY A 86 17.42 3.20 -6.72
CA GLY A 86 18.87 3.44 -6.77
C GLY A 86 19.71 2.50 -5.89
N SER A 87 19.08 1.67 -5.06
CA SER A 87 19.75 0.61 -4.28
C SER A 87 19.51 -0.78 -4.90
N SER A 88 20.33 -1.76 -4.51
CA SER A 88 20.15 -3.18 -4.89
C SER A 88 19.18 -3.92 -3.96
N PHE A 89 18.77 -3.30 -2.86
CA PHE A 89 17.85 -3.89 -1.89
C PHE A 89 16.78 -2.88 -1.46
N VAL A 90 15.66 -3.41 -0.97
CA VAL A 90 14.58 -2.61 -0.38
C VAL A 90 13.89 -3.40 0.72
N ASN A 91 13.52 -2.71 1.79
CA ASN A 91 12.63 -3.22 2.83
C ASN A 91 11.38 -2.35 2.88
N ILE A 92 10.22 -2.97 2.66
CA ILE A 92 8.92 -2.33 2.70
C ILE A 92 8.15 -2.90 3.88
N ARG A 93 7.70 -2.01 4.75
CA ARG A 93 6.85 -2.31 5.89
C ARG A 93 5.41 -1.98 5.55
N PHE A 94 4.54 -2.97 5.57
CA PHE A 94 3.10 -2.81 5.46
C PHE A 94 2.50 -2.81 6.85
N LYS A 95 1.74 -1.77 7.19
CA LYS A 95 1.01 -1.67 8.46
C LYS A 95 -0.48 -1.64 8.18
N SER A 96 -1.20 -2.63 8.71
CA SER A 96 -2.66 -2.69 8.70
C SER A 96 -3.26 -1.60 9.58
N ASP A 97 -4.43 -1.08 9.17
CA ASP A 97 -5.21 -0.18 10.02
C ASP A 97 -5.83 -0.94 11.22
N LYS A 98 -6.22 -0.18 12.24
CA LYS A 98 -7.05 -0.69 13.35
C LYS A 98 -8.48 -0.78 12.83
N GLY A 99 -8.98 -2.01 12.66
CA GLY A 99 -10.42 -2.27 12.52
C GLY A 99 -11.16 -1.95 13.81
#